data_AF-A0A916AXM0-F1
#
_entry.id   AF-A0A916AXM0-F1
#
_cell.length_a   1.000
_cell.length_b   1.000
_cell.length_c   1.000
_cell.angle_alpha   90.00
_cell.angle_beta   90.00
_cell.angle_gamma   90.00
#
_symmetry.space_group_name_H-M   'P 1'
#
loop_
_entity.id
_entity.type
_entity.pdbx_description
1 polymer ?
#
loop_
_entity_poly.entity_id
_entity_poly.type
_entity_poly.pdbx_seq_one_letter_code
_entity_poly.pdbx_strand_id
1 'polypeptide(L)'
;MTDATINSIISQLRTEEEKLTSLGSKLEKTAQWMMEASGTPEFSDRQGVYYPQLNEWREQKAKVNSLYVQRANLSCIDEPTSPTAVAKMMEEKHAIKEATVTSTTYERAQKRLFQQVNGFLSGR
;
A
#
# COMPACT_ATOMS: atom_id res chain seq x y z
N MET A 1 1.46 14.68 -17.80
CA MET A 1 2.92 14.65 -17.54
C MET A 1 3.30 13.71 -16.38
N THR A 2 2.38 12.89 -15.87
CA THR A 2 2.57 12.02 -14.70
C THR A 2 3.17 10.65 -15.05
N ASP A 3 2.81 10.08 -16.20
CA ASP A 3 3.19 8.71 -16.57
C ASP A 3 4.69 8.53 -16.84
N ALA A 4 5.34 9.50 -17.49
CA ALA A 4 6.78 9.43 -17.76
C ALA A 4 7.62 9.46 -16.47
N THR A 5 7.20 10.28 -15.49
CA THR A 5 7.84 10.40 -14.18
C THR A 5 7.65 9.14 -13.35
N ILE A 6 6.45 8.56 -13.36
CA ILE A 6 6.15 7.30 -12.65
C ILE A 6 6.97 6.15 -13.25
N ASN A 7 7.01 6.02 -14.58
CA ASN A 7 7.80 4.99 -15.25
C ASN A 7 9.30 5.12 -14.97
N SER A 8 9.82 6.35 -14.90
CA SER A 8 11.20 6.62 -14.52
C SER A 8 11.51 6.14 -13.08
N ILE A 9 10.64 6.45 -12.11
CA ILE A 9 10.79 6.02 -10.72
C ILE A 9 10.70 4.50 -10.58
N ILE A 10 9.79 3.85 -11.31
CA ILE A 10 9.68 2.38 -11.32
C ILE A 10 10.96 1.74 -11.87
N SER A 11 11.53 2.30 -12.95
CA SER A 11 12.79 1.79 -13.50
C SER A 11 13.95 1.98 -12.53
N GLN A 12 14.03 3.13 -11.86
CA GLN A 12 15.06 3.38 -10.84
C GLN A 12 14.90 2.44 -9.64
N LEU A 13 13.67 2.23 -9.15
CA LEU A 13 13.39 1.30 -8.05
C LEU A 13 13.95 -0.10 -8.33
N ARG A 14 13.66 -0.67 -9.52
CA ARG A 14 14.18 -2.00 -9.89
C ARG A 14 15.70 -2.08 -9.79
N THR A 15 16.40 -1.10 -10.37
CA THR A 15 17.87 -1.10 -10.37
C THR A 15 18.46 -0.95 -8.96
N GLU A 16 17.81 -0.16 -8.10
CA GLU A 16 18.29 0.09 -6.74
C GLU A 16 17.94 -1.07 -5.79
N GLU A 17 16.86 -1.81 -6.07
CA GLU A 17 16.50 -3.06 -5.38
C GLU A 17 17.44 -4.21 -5.74
N GLU A 18 17.83 -4.34 -7.01
CA GLU A 18 18.85 -5.31 -7.44
C GLU A 18 20.19 -5.03 -6.74
N LYS A 19 20.59 -3.76 -6.61
CA LYS A 19 21.76 -3.38 -5.83
C LYS A 19 21.60 -3.72 -4.35
N LEU A 20 20.44 -3.44 -3.76
CA LEU A 20 20.17 -3.72 -2.35
C LEU A 20 20.22 -5.23 -2.03
N THR A 21 19.66 -6.06 -2.91
CA THR A 21 19.68 -7.52 -2.77
C THR A 21 21.10 -8.08 -2.92
N SER A 22 21.87 -7.58 -3.90
CA SER A 22 23.29 -7.93 -4.07
C SER A 22 24.13 -7.58 -2.83
N LEU A 23 24.00 -6.35 -2.31
CA LEU A 23 24.67 -5.93 -1.08
C LEU A 23 24.22 -6.76 0.13
N GLY A 24 22.93 -7.10 0.21
CA GLY A 24 22.38 -7.96 1.26
C GLY A 24 23.01 -9.35 1.26
N SER A 25 23.16 -9.98 0.09
CA SER A 25 23.81 -11.29 -0.02
C SER A 25 25.30 -11.24 0.35
N LYS A 26 26.02 -10.18 -0.04
CA LYS A 26 27.41 -9.97 0.36
C LYS A 26 27.54 -9.75 1.87
N LEU A 27 26.64 -8.97 2.44
CA LEU A 27 26.59 -8.69 3.87
C LEU A 27 26.30 -9.95 4.68
N GLU A 28 25.38 -10.80 4.22
CA GLU A 28 25.05 -12.07 4.87
C GLU A 28 26.26 -13.01 4.91
N LYS A 29 26.98 -13.17 3.79
CA LYS A 29 28.22 -13.96 3.74
C LYS A 29 29.28 -13.41 4.70
N THR A 30 29.43 -12.09 4.75
CA THR A 30 30.40 -11.43 5.64
C THR A 30 29.99 -11.54 7.11
N ALA A 31 28.69 -11.49 7.40
CA ALA A 31 28.16 -11.74 8.75
C ALA A 31 28.46 -13.16 9.20
N GLN A 32 28.21 -14.16 8.34
CA GLN A 32 28.50 -15.55 8.63
C GLN A 32 30.00 -15.76 8.90
N TRP A 33 30.87 -15.23 8.03
CA TRP A 33 32.33 -15.26 8.21
C TRP A 33 32.79 -14.56 9.50
N MET A 34 32.16 -13.45 9.88
CA MET A 34 32.44 -12.77 11.16
C MET A 34 32.02 -13.66 12.35
N MET A 35 30.82 -14.23 12.30
CA MET A 35 30.27 -15.06 13.37
C MET A 35 31.06 -16.36 13.58
N GLU A 36 31.66 -16.93 12.54
CA GLU A 36 32.58 -18.08 12.65
C GLU A 36 33.79 -17.80 13.56
N ALA A 37 34.24 -16.56 13.66
CA ALA A 37 35.31 -16.14 14.56
C ALA A 37 34.81 -15.69 15.94
N SER A 38 33.53 -15.86 16.25
CA SER A 38 32.98 -15.42 17.54
C SER A 38 33.74 -16.04 18.70
N GLY A 39 34.23 -15.20 19.62
CA GLY A 39 35.00 -15.62 20.78
C GLY A 39 36.50 -15.81 20.53
N THR A 40 36.99 -15.56 19.31
CA THR A 40 38.42 -15.49 19.00
C THR A 40 38.90 -14.03 18.94
N PRO A 41 40.22 -13.77 19.09
CA PRO A 41 40.78 -12.43 18.93
C PRO A 41 40.51 -11.81 17.55
N GLU A 42 40.40 -12.65 16.50
CA GLU A 42 40.14 -12.22 15.13
C GLU A 42 38.75 -11.58 14.96
N PHE A 43 37.80 -11.83 15.87
CA PHE A 43 36.44 -11.30 15.77
C PHE A 43 36.41 -9.78 15.62
N SER A 44 37.26 -9.06 16.35
CA SER A 44 37.37 -7.60 16.29
C SER A 44 37.83 -7.12 14.90
N ASP A 45 38.76 -7.84 14.28
CA ASP A 45 39.25 -7.50 12.94
C ASP A 45 38.17 -7.75 11.89
N ARG A 46 37.42 -8.86 12.03
CA ARG A 46 36.30 -9.19 11.13
C ARG A 46 35.13 -8.21 11.26
N GLN A 47 34.88 -7.67 12.46
CA GLN A 47 33.94 -6.58 12.67
C GLN A 47 34.31 -5.32 11.87
N GLY A 48 35.60 -5.01 11.77
CA GLY A 48 36.11 -3.90 10.97
C GLY A 48 35.76 -4.00 9.47
N VAL A 49 35.56 -5.22 8.96
CA VAL A 49 35.13 -5.47 7.57
C VAL A 49 33.60 -5.49 7.45
N TYR A 50 32.91 -6.04 8.45
CA TYR A 50 31.45 -6.18 8.44
C TYR A 50 30.71 -4.83 8.56
N TYR A 51 31.08 -3.99 9.52
CA TYR A 51 30.33 -2.76 9.81
C TYR A 51 30.31 -1.74 8.66
N PRO A 52 31.40 -1.53 7.89
CA PRO A 52 31.35 -0.69 6.69
C PRO A 52 30.34 -1.20 5.66
N GLN A 53 30.30 -2.51 5.41
CA GLN A 53 29.34 -3.11 4.48
C GLN A 53 27.90 -3.00 4.99
N LEU A 54 27.70 -3.10 6.31
CA LEU A 54 26.40 -2.88 6.93
C LEU A 54 25.93 -1.43 6.72
N ASN A 55 26.83 -0.45 6.83
CA ASN A 55 26.50 0.95 6.59
C ASN A 55 26.16 1.20 5.12
N GLU A 56 26.94 0.65 4.19
CA GLU A 56 26.65 0.73 2.74
C GLU A 56 25.26 0.15 2.42
N TRP A 57 24.92 -1.01 3.00
CA TRP A 57 23.59 -1.60 2.83
C TRP A 57 22.47 -0.74 3.42
N ARG A 58 22.70 -0.11 4.58
CA ARG A 58 21.72 0.80 5.22
C ARG A 58 21.47 2.05 4.38
N GLU A 59 22.52 2.65 3.83
CA GLU A 59 22.42 3.81 2.93
C GLU A 59 21.63 3.45 1.67
N GLN A 60 21.94 2.31 1.06
CA GLN A 60 21.19 1.82 -0.10
C GLN A 60 19.72 1.56 0.23
N LYS A 61 19.43 0.98 1.40
CA LYS A 61 18.05 0.77 1.87
C LYS A 61 17.29 2.08 2.05
N ALA A 62 17.94 3.10 2.62
CA ALA A 62 17.35 4.43 2.78
C ALA A 62 17.00 5.06 1.42
N LYS A 63 17.86 4.89 0.42
CA LYS A 63 17.62 5.35 -0.95
C LYS A 63 16.40 4.66 -1.57
N VAL A 64 16.31 3.33 -1.50
CA VAL A 64 15.14 2.58 -1.99
C VAL A 64 13.84 3.02 -1.29
N ASN A 65 13.87 3.16 0.03
CA ASN A 65 12.72 3.65 0.79
C ASN A 65 12.29 5.07 0.36
N SER A 66 13.25 5.96 0.08
CA SER A 66 12.93 7.31 -0.41
C SER A 66 12.21 7.29 -1.76
N LEU A 67 12.59 6.38 -2.67
CA LEU A 67 11.93 6.19 -3.96
C LEU A 67 10.52 5.62 -3.80
N TYR A 68 10.30 4.71 -2.84
CA TYR A 68 8.97 4.23 -2.48
C TYR A 68 8.06 5.34 -1.98
N VAL A 69 8.57 6.23 -1.12
CA VAL A 69 7.82 7.40 -0.64
C VAL A 69 7.51 8.37 -1.78
N GLN A 70 8.48 8.65 -2.66
CA GLN A 70 8.25 9.49 -3.84
C GLN A 70 7.15 8.91 -4.75
N ARG A 71 7.16 7.59 -4.98
CA ARG A 71 6.12 6.91 -5.74
C ARG A 71 4.75 7.03 -5.08
N ALA A 72 4.66 6.86 -3.77
CA ALA A 72 3.41 6.99 -3.02
C ALA A 72 2.85 8.42 -3.07
N ASN A 73 3.71 9.43 -2.97
CA ASN A 73 3.31 10.84 -3.06
C ASN A 73 2.77 11.20 -4.45
N LEU A 74 3.25 10.54 -5.51
CA LEU A 74 2.72 10.73 -6.87
C LEU A 74 1.34 10.11 -7.08
N SER A 75 0.98 9.03 -6.35
CA SER A 75 -0.34 8.42 -6.47
C SER A 75 -1.41 9.09 -5.59
N CYS A 76 -1.03 10.02 -4.71
CA CYS A 76 -1.93 10.67 -3.76
C CYS A 76 -2.54 11.99 -4.29
N ILE A 77 -2.37 12.29 -5.57
CA ILE A 77 -2.85 13.55 -6.18
C ILE A 77 -4.39 13.57 -6.36
N ASP A 78 -5.07 12.43 -6.17
CA ASP A 78 -6.54 12.33 -6.30
C ASP A 78 -7.32 12.65 -5.00
N GLU A 79 -6.67 13.16 -3.95
CA GLU A 79 -7.39 13.60 -2.76
C GLU A 79 -8.05 14.97 -3.03
N PRO A 80 -9.38 15.12 -2.88
CA PRO A 80 -10.07 16.36 -3.19
C PRO A 80 -9.60 17.47 -2.26
N THR A 81 -8.67 18.29 -2.75
CA THR A 81 -7.99 19.33 -1.96
C THR A 81 -8.89 20.53 -1.64
N SER A 82 -10.09 20.60 -2.23
CA SER A 82 -11.03 21.72 -2.02
C SER A 82 -12.18 21.33 -1.08
N PRO A 83 -12.55 22.22 -0.13
CA PRO A 83 -13.72 22.04 0.72
C PRO A 83 -15.01 21.74 -0.06
N THR A 84 -15.13 22.32 -1.26
CA THR A 84 -16.25 22.15 -2.19
C THR A 84 -16.34 20.73 -2.75
N ALA A 85 -15.21 20.10 -3.04
CA ALA A 85 -15.18 18.72 -3.54
C ALA A 85 -15.50 17.69 -2.44
N VAL A 86 -15.06 17.96 -1.20
CA VAL A 86 -15.45 17.17 -0.03
C VAL A 86 -16.95 17.27 0.23
N ALA A 87 -17.54 18.47 0.13
CA ALA A 87 -18.98 18.68 0.27
C ALA A 87 -19.79 17.91 -0.77
N LYS A 88 -19.40 17.97 -2.06
CA LYS A 88 -20.04 17.19 -3.13
C LYS A 88 -19.95 15.69 -2.91
N MET A 89 -18.81 15.18 -2.47
CA MET A 89 -18.65 13.74 -2.19
C MET A 89 -19.54 13.28 -1.03
N MET A 90 -19.72 14.12 0.00
CA MET A 90 -20.65 13.82 1.10
C MET A 90 -22.11 13.86 0.65
N GLU A 91 -22.47 14.81 -0.22
CA GLU A 91 -23.80 14.91 -0.81
C GLU A 91 -24.13 13.70 -1.69
N GLU A 92 -23.20 13.24 -2.53
CA GLU A 92 -23.35 12.01 -3.32
C GLU A 92 -23.54 10.77 -2.43
N LYS A 93 -22.77 10.65 -1.35
CA LYS A 93 -22.94 9.56 -0.37
C LYS A 93 -24.32 9.59 0.29
N HIS A 94 -24.82 10.79 0.62
CA HIS A 94 -26.17 10.95 1.16
C HIS A 94 -27.23 10.53 0.15
N ALA A 95 -27.12 10.99 -1.10
CA ALA A 95 -28.05 10.64 -2.17
C ALA A 95 -28.09 9.12 -2.43
N ILE A 96 -26.94 8.44 -2.42
CA ILE A 96 -26.87 6.97 -2.56
C ILE A 96 -27.58 6.27 -1.39
N LYS A 97 -27.35 6.75 -0.16
CA LYS A 97 -27.96 6.17 1.04
C LYS A 97 -29.48 6.34 1.02
N GLU A 98 -29.97 7.52 0.66
CA GLU A 98 -31.40 7.80 0.53
C GLU A 98 -32.06 6.98 -0.59
N ALA A 99 -31.42 6.86 -1.75
CA ALA A 99 -31.90 6.01 -2.84
C ALA A 99 -32.00 4.53 -2.40
N THR A 100 -31.02 4.04 -1.64
CA THR A 100 -31.01 2.66 -1.13
C THR A 100 -32.11 2.42 -0.10
N VAL A 101 -32.33 3.36 0.83
CA VAL A 101 -33.43 3.30 1.80
C VAL A 101 -34.79 3.34 1.09
N THR A 102 -34.93 4.17 0.06
CA THR A 102 -36.19 4.31 -0.69
C THR A 102 -36.48 3.04 -1.50
N SER A 103 -35.48 2.47 -2.18
CA SER A 103 -35.61 1.22 -2.94
C SER A 103 -35.99 0.03 -2.03
N THR A 104 -35.27 -0.15 -0.92
CA THR A 104 -35.56 -1.22 0.04
C THR A 104 -36.93 -1.07 0.70
N THR A 105 -37.38 0.16 0.95
CA THR A 105 -38.72 0.43 1.47
C THR A 105 -39.81 0.13 0.44
N TYR A 106 -39.58 0.50 -0.82
CA TYR A 106 -40.49 0.21 -1.94
C TYR A 106 -40.64 -1.30 -2.15
N GLU A 107 -39.54 -2.06 -2.21
CA GLU A 107 -39.58 -3.52 -2.36
C GLU A 107 -40.35 -4.21 -1.22
N ARG A 108 -40.19 -3.71 0.01
CA ARG A 108 -40.86 -4.27 1.19
C ARG A 108 -42.36 -3.98 1.18
N ALA A 109 -42.75 -2.78 0.76
CA ALA A 109 -44.16 -2.41 0.58
C ALA A 109 -44.80 -3.24 -0.54
N GLN A 110 -44.11 -3.41 -1.67
CA GLN A 110 -44.58 -4.20 -2.80
C GLN A 110 -44.79 -5.68 -2.42
N LYS A 111 -43.86 -6.30 -1.67
CA LYS A 111 -44.02 -7.67 -1.18
C LYS A 111 -45.24 -7.84 -0.26
N ARG A 112 -45.50 -6.89 0.64
CA ARG A 112 -46.70 -6.91 1.51
C ARG A 112 -47.98 -6.81 0.69
N LEU A 113 -47.99 -5.94 -0.31
CA LEU A 113 -49.14 -5.72 -1.17
C LEU A 113 -49.45 -6.98 -1.98
N PHE A 114 -48.43 -7.62 -2.56
CA PHE A 114 -48.59 -8.91 -3.24
C PHE A 114 -49.04 -10.04 -2.31
N GLN A 115 -48.56 -10.09 -1.07
CA GLN A 115 -49.05 -11.06 -0.08
C GLN A 115 -50.53 -10.85 0.26
N GLN A 116 -50.96 -9.60 0.45
CA GLN A 116 -52.37 -9.29 0.72
C GLN A 116 -53.27 -9.65 -0.47
N VAL A 117 -52.86 -9.30 -1.70
CA VAL A 117 -53.59 -9.65 -2.92
C VAL A 117 -53.66 -11.17 -3.10
N ASN A 118 -52.56 -11.89 -2.87
CA ASN A 118 -52.54 -13.34 -2.98
C ASN A 118 -53.38 -14.03 -1.89
N GLY A 119 -53.39 -13.52 -0.65
CA GLY A 119 -54.28 -14.00 0.40
C GLY A 119 -55.75 -13.82 0.01
N PHE A 120 -56.10 -12.60 -0.42
CA PHE A 120 -57.45 -12.26 -0.89
C PHE A 120 -57.93 -13.15 -2.05
N LEU A 121 -57.08 -13.38 -3.06
CA LEU A 121 -57.42 -14.20 -4.22
C LEU A 121 -57.43 -15.71 -3.93
N SER A 122 -56.64 -16.18 -2.96
CA SER A 122 -56.59 -17.60 -2.58
C SER A 122 -57.62 -17.99 -1.51
N GLY A 123 -58.40 -17.03 -1.00
CA GLY A 123 -59.46 -17.29 -0.02
C GLY A 123 -58.95 -17.64 1.39
N ARG A 124 -57.71 -17.25 1.71
CA ARG A 124 -57.13 -17.33 3.07
C ARG A 124 -56.92 -15.95 3.67
#